data_AF-A0A2K3KHZ8-F1
#
_entry.id   AF-A0A2K3KHZ8-F1
#
_cell.length_a   1.000
_cell.length_b   1.000
_cell.length_c   1.000
_cell.angle_alpha   90.00
_cell.angle_beta   90.00
_cell.angle_gamma   90.00
#
_symmetry.space_group_name_H-M   'P 1'
#
loop_
_entity.id
_entity.type
_entity.pdbx_description
1 polymer ?
#
loop_
_entity_poly.entity_id
_entity_poly.type
_entity_poly.pdbx_seq_one_letter_code
_entity_poly.pdbx_strand_id
1 'polypeptide(L)' 'MHGRCKHIDIRFDFLRNLVKEETMELIHCKSEDQLADLLTKPLKLESFLKL' A
#
# COMPACT_ATOMS: atom_id res chain seq x y z
N MET A 1 -3.05 20.32 14.64
CA MET A 1 -2.91 19.71 13.30
C MET A 1 -1.44 19.50 12.85
N HIS A 2 -0.43 19.56 13.74
CA HIS A 2 0.98 19.57 13.33
C HIS A 2 1.74 18.22 13.45
N GLY A 3 1.26 17.25 14.23
CA GLY A 3 1.97 15.97 14.42
C GLY A 3 1.70 14.94 13.32
N ARG A 4 0.43 14.74 12.93
CA ARG A 4 0.02 13.72 11.96
C ARG A 4 0.61 13.90 10.56
N CYS A 5 0.65 15.13 10.04
CA CYS A 5 1.30 15.43 8.76
C CYS A 5 2.79 15.04 8.78
N LYS A 6 3.51 15.46 9.82
CA LYS A 6 4.94 15.12 9.97
C LYS A 6 5.18 13.61 9.99
N HIS A 7 4.31 12.83 10.66
CA HIS A 7 4.44 11.38 10.67
C HIS A 7 4.18 10.75 9.29
N ILE A 8 3.26 11.29 8.50
CA ILE A 8 3.01 10.84 7.14
C ILE A 8 4.21 11.15 6.26
N ASP A 9 4.69 12.39 6.29
CA ASP A 9 5.82 12.81 5.46
C ASP A 9 7.08 12.01 5.75
N ILE A 10 7.43 11.80 7.01
CA ILE A 10 8.60 10.98 7.40
C ILE A 10 8.44 9.52 6.96
N ARG A 11 7.24 8.93 7.04
CA ARG A 11 7.01 7.52 6.70
C ARG A 11 7.12 7.22 5.21
N PHE A 12 6.80 8.19 4.35
CA PHE A 12 6.72 7.98 2.91
C PHE A 12 7.85 8.64 2.13
N ASP A 13 8.76 9.38 2.78
CA ASP A 13 9.88 10.06 2.12
C ASP A 13 10.71 9.12 1.23
N PHE A 14 11.06 7.94 1.74
CA PHE A 14 11.81 6.92 1.01
C PHE A 14 11.10 6.47 -0.28
N LEU A 15 9.80 6.14 -0.19
CA LEU A 15 9.02 5.70 -1.35
C LEU A 15 8.87 6.83 -2.38
N ARG A 16 8.68 8.08 -1.93
CA ARG A 16 8.62 9.25 -2.83
C ARG A 16 9.92 9.45 -3.58
N ASN A 17 11.07 9.25 -2.93
CA ASN A 17 12.37 9.35 -3.60
C ASN A 17 12.55 8.28 -4.66
N LEU A 18 12.20 7.01 -4.38
CA LEU A 18 12.30 5.93 -5.38
C LEU A 18 11.41 6.16 -6.61
N VAL A 19 10.21 6.71 -6.40
CA VAL A 19 9.31 7.10 -7.50
C VAL A 19 9.88 8.28 -8.28
N LYS A 20 10.45 9.28 -7.60
CA LYS A 20 11.10 10.45 -8.24
C LYS A 20 12.33 10.06 -9.06
N GLU A 21 13.08 9.06 -8.59
CA GLU A 21 14.23 8.48 -9.30
C GLU A 21 13.81 7.50 -10.41
N GLU A 22 12.50 7.32 -10.64
CA GLU A 22 11.92 6.42 -11.65
C GLU A 22 12.35 4.96 -11.48
N THR A 23 12.85 4.59 -10.30
CA THR A 23 13.22 3.21 -9.95
C THR A 23 12.01 2.38 -9.54
N MET A 24 10.86 3.02 -9.31
CA MET A 24 9.60 2.40 -8.94
C MET A 24 8.41 3.21 -9.46
N GLU A 25 7.34 2.53 -9.83
CA GLU A 25 6.05 3.14 -10.13
C GLU A 25 5.04 2.80 -9.03
N LEU A 26 4.21 3.78 -8.64
CA LEU A 26 3.12 3.57 -7.71
C LEU A 26 1.80 3.44 -8.47
N ILE A 27 1.26 2.22 -8.52
CA ILE A 27 0.00 1.91 -9.22
C ILE A 27 -1.08 1.59 -8.19
N HIS A 28 -2.27 2.15 -8.37
CA HIS A 28 -3.42 1.81 -7.54
C HIS A 28 -3.91 0.40 -7.86
N CYS A 29 -3.92 -0.47 -6.85
CA CYS A 29 -4.50 -1.80 -6.90
C CYS A 29 -5.83 -1.78 -6.12
N LYS A 30 -6.91 -2.28 -6.74
CA LYS A 30 -8.20 -2.43 -6.04
C LYS A 30 -8.09 -3.56 -5.01
N SER A 31 -8.84 -3.47 -3.93
CA SER A 31 -8.78 -4.45 -2.83
C SER A 31 -9.05 -5.88 -3.31
N GLU A 32 -9.94 -6.06 -4.28
CA GLU A 32 -10.28 -7.36 -4.86
C GLU A 32 -9.11 -7.99 -5.64
N ASP A 33 -8.22 -7.16 -6.17
CA ASP A 33 -7.05 -7.58 -6.96
C ASP A 33 -5.77 -7.66 -6.09
N GLN A 34 -5.84 -7.23 -4.82
CA GLN A 34 -4.69 -7.12 -3.93
C GLN A 34 -4.34 -8.45 -3.26
N LEU A 35 -3.65 -9.34 -3.97
CA LEU A 35 -3.22 -10.67 -3.47
C LEU A 35 -2.47 -10.62 -2.13
N ALA A 36 -1.75 -9.54 -1.85
CA ALA A 36 -1.01 -9.35 -0.60
C ALA A 36 -1.90 -9.39 0.66
N ASP A 37 -3.21 -9.13 0.52
CA ASP A 37 -4.14 -9.22 1.64
C ASP A 37 -4.25 -10.65 2.19
N LEU A 38 -4.06 -11.68 1.35
CA LEU A 38 -4.03 -13.08 1.79
C LEU A 38 -2.90 -13.35 2.78
N LEU A 39 -1.76 -12.68 2.62
CA LEU A 39 -0.54 -12.93 3.40
C LEU A 39 -0.49 -12.10 4.68
N THR A 40 -1.28 -11.02 4.76
CA THR A 40 -1.16 -10.00 5.81
C THR A 40 -2.39 -9.89 6.69
N LYS A 41 -3.53 -10.46 6.25
CA LYS A 41 -4.81 -10.35 6.94
C LYS A 41 -5.54 -11.69 6.94
N PRO A 42 -6.33 -11.99 7.98
CA PRO A 42 -7.33 -13.05 7.90
C PRO A 42 -8.36 -12.67 6.83
N LEU A 43 -8.42 -13.45 5.75
CA LEU A 43 -9.33 -13.21 4.64
C LEU A 43 -10.68 -13.89 4.90
N LYS A 44 -11.78 -13.23 4.52
CA LYS A 44 -13.10 -13.87 4.53
C LYS A 44 -13.14 -14.98 3.49
N LEU A 45 -13.84 -16.06 3.80
CA LEU A 45 -13.97 -17.20 2.88
C LEU A 45 -14.49 -16.79 1.49
N GLU A 46 -15.48 -15.91 1.43
CA GLU A 46 -16.03 -15.39 0.17
C GLU A 46 -15.00 -14.64 -0.67
N SER A 47 -14.09 -13.90 -0.03
CA SER A 47 -13.00 -13.20 -0.71
C SER A 47 -11.93 -14.19 -1.16
N PHE A 48 -11.63 -15.22 -0.36
CA PHE A 48 -10.70 -16.28 -0.73
C PHE A 48 -11.18 -17.08 -1.95
N LEU A 49 -12.48 -17.39 -2.03
CA LEU A 49 -13.06 -18.12 -3.15
C LEU A 49 -13.12 -17.32 -4.47
N LYS A 50 -12.95 -15.99 -4.40
CA LYS A 50 -12.96 -15.09 -5.56
C LYS A 50 -11.55 -14.75 -6.08
N LEU A 51 -10.51 -15.13 -5.34
CA LEU A 51 -9.11 -15.00 -5.77
C LEU A 51 -8.79 -15.89 -6.97
#